data_AF-A0A1C1A655-F1
#
_entry.id   AF-A0A1C1A655-F1
#
_cell.length_a   1.000
_cell.length_b   1.000
_cell.length_c   1.000
_cell.angle_alpha   90.00
_cell.angle_beta   90.00
_cell.angle_gamma   90.00
#
_symmetry.space_group_name_H-M   'P 1'
#
loop_
_entity.id
_entity.type
_entity.pdbx_description
1 polymer ?
#
loop_
_entity_poly.entity_id
_entity_poly.type
_entity_poly.pdbx_seq_one_letter_code
_entity_poly.pdbx_strand_id
1 'polypeptide(L)' 'MSDKIITLDNEGEYPRNIPDFQLLSTKKPEEWTEIELLHLHRTMSDLSPWLHEQDSAMHNQITREMERRGI' A
#
# COMPACT_ATOMS: atom_id res chain seq x y z
N MET A 1 21.86 5.91 16.11
CA MET A 1 21.09 5.64 14.88
C MET A 1 20.15 4.50 15.23
N SER A 2 18.87 4.82 15.40
CA SER A 2 17.84 3.83 15.72
C SER A 2 16.62 4.22 14.92
N ASP A 3 16.31 3.43 13.90
CA ASP A 3 15.11 3.60 13.11
C ASP A 3 13.90 3.38 14.01
N LYS A 4 13.09 4.43 14.15
CA LYS A 4 11.85 4.38 14.92
C LYS A 4 10.85 3.57 14.11
N ILE A 5 10.65 2.31 14.48
CA ILE A 5 9.49 1.54 14.03
C ILE A 5 8.26 2.16 14.69
N ILE A 6 7.43 2.82 13.88
CA ILE A 6 6.12 3.33 14.31
C ILE A 6 5.20 2.11 14.40
N THR A 7 4.88 1.68 15.61
CA THR A 7 3.83 0.70 15.86
C THR A 7 2.50 1.43 15.88
N LEU A 8 1.64 1.15 14.89
CA LEU A 8 0.23 1.55 14.91
C LEU A 8 -0.58 0.31 15.29
N ASP A 9 -1.22 0.39 16.45
CA ASP A 9 -1.98 -0.70 17.04
C ASP A 9 -3.38 -0.80 16.41
N ASN A 10 -3.80 -2.07 16.17
CA ASN A 10 -5.17 -2.61 16.18
C ASN A 10 -6.04 -2.61 14.90
N GLU A 11 -6.12 -3.79 14.25
CA GLU A 11 -7.28 -4.74 14.25
C GLU A 11 -7.45 -5.44 12.88
N GLY A 12 -7.28 -6.76 12.88
CA GLY A 12 -7.26 -7.63 11.71
C GLY A 12 -5.87 -8.21 11.50
N GLU A 13 -5.77 -9.53 11.42
CA GLU A 13 -4.55 -10.34 11.36
C GLU A 13 -3.76 -10.15 10.05
N TYR A 14 -3.42 -8.90 9.71
CA TYR A 14 -2.56 -8.58 8.59
C TYR A 14 -1.11 -8.94 8.97
N PRO A 15 -0.34 -9.53 8.05
CA PRO A 15 1.00 -10.00 8.35
C PRO A 15 1.82 -8.86 8.94
N ARG A 16 2.46 -9.12 10.09
CA ARG A 16 3.27 -8.16 10.87
C ARG A 16 4.46 -7.54 10.10
N ASN A 17 4.60 -7.81 8.81
CA ASN A 17 5.70 -7.36 7.96
C ASN A 17 5.19 -7.06 6.55
N ILE A 18 4.25 -6.11 6.44
CA ILE A 18 3.92 -5.52 5.13
C ILE A 18 5.05 -4.55 4.78
N PRO A 19 5.72 -4.72 3.63
CA PRO A 19 6.78 -3.80 3.21
C PRO A 19 6.28 -2.37 3.15
N ASP A 20 7.14 -1.40 3.49
CA ASP A 20 6.77 0.01 3.40
C ASP A 20 6.46 0.42 1.95
N PHE A 21 5.75 1.55 1.82
CA PHE A 21 5.34 2.09 0.54
C PHE A 21 6.51 2.29 -0.44
N GLN A 22 7.68 2.72 0.04
CA GLN A 22 8.84 2.98 -0.81
C GLN A 22 9.36 1.65 -1.39
N LEU A 23 9.42 0.60 -0.58
CA LEU A 23 9.84 -0.71 -1.03
C LEU A 23 8.83 -1.32 -2.02
N LEU A 24 7.52 -1.16 -1.78
CA LEU A 24 6.49 -1.65 -2.71
C LEU A 24 6.49 -0.92 -4.05
N SER A 25 6.89 0.36 -4.08
CA SER A 25 7.02 1.14 -5.32
C SER A 25 8.13 0.64 -6.26
N THR A 26 9.05 -0.20 -5.76
CA THR A 26 10.12 -0.81 -6.58
C THR A 26 9.68 -2.11 -7.26
N LYS A 27 8.55 -2.69 -6.83
CA LYS A 27 7.98 -3.91 -7.40
C LYS A 27 7.07 -3.57 -8.58
N LYS A 28 6.93 -4.51 -9.51
CA LYS A 28 5.89 -4.43 -10.54
C LYS A 28 4.51 -4.75 -9.93
N PRO A 29 3.41 -4.23 -10.50
CA PRO A 29 2.08 -4.49 -9.96
C PRO A 29 1.72 -5.95 -9.79
N GLU A 30 2.16 -6.78 -10.74
CA GLU A 30 1.90 -8.22 -10.74
C GLU A 30 2.60 -8.94 -9.58
N GLU A 31 3.62 -8.33 -8.98
CA GLU A 31 4.40 -8.87 -7.86
C GLU A 31 3.83 -8.49 -6.50
N TRP A 32 2.87 -7.56 -6.44
CA TRP A 32 2.16 -7.26 -5.19
C TRP A 32 1.26 -8.42 -4.80
N THR A 33 1.30 -8.80 -3.55
CA THR A 33 0.35 -9.74 -2.95
C THR A 33 -1.00 -9.04 -2.74
N GLU A 34 -2.07 -9.82 -2.61
CA GLU A 34 -3.41 -9.28 -2.30
C GLU A 34 -3.43 -8.46 -1.00
N ILE A 35 -2.70 -8.91 0.02
CA ILE A 35 -2.58 -8.21 1.30
C ILE A 35 -1.87 -6.86 1.12
N GLU A 36 -0.78 -6.82 0.34
CA GLU A 36 -0.08 -5.57 0.03
C GLU A 36 -0.99 -4.61 -0.75
N LEU A 37 -1.74 -5.11 -1.73
CA LEU A 37 -2.71 -4.31 -2.51
C LEU A 37 -3.78 -3.68 -1.61
N LEU A 38 -4.41 -4.46 -0.75
CA LEU A 38 -5.43 -3.98 0.18
C LEU A 38 -4.87 -2.95 1.18
N HIS A 39 -3.67 -3.22 1.71
CA HIS A 39 -3.00 -2.28 2.61
C HIS A 39 -2.68 -0.96 1.91
N LEU A 40 -2.02 -1.03 0.75
CA LEU A 40 -1.67 0.14 -0.05
C LEU A 40 -2.92 0.95 -0.42
N HIS A 41 -3.96 0.29 -0.90
CA HIS A 41 -5.20 0.97 -1.27
C HIS A 41 -5.83 1.68 -0.07
N ARG A 42 -5.92 1.03 1.09
CA ARG A 42 -6.43 1.65 2.32
C ARG A 42 -5.60 2.87 2.71
N THR A 43 -4.28 2.72 2.81
CA THR A 43 -3.37 3.80 3.21
C THR A 43 -3.45 5.00 2.28
N MET A 44 -3.51 4.78 0.95
CA MET A 44 -3.58 5.88 -0.01
C MET A 44 -4.97 6.51 -0.06
N SER A 45 -6.03 5.73 0.12
CA SER A 45 -7.40 6.25 0.25
C SER A 45 -7.56 7.16 1.48
N ASP A 46 -6.93 6.81 2.62
CA ASP A 46 -6.93 7.64 3.84
C ASP A 46 -6.20 8.99 3.65
N LEU A 47 -5.24 9.05 2.72
CA LEU A 47 -4.47 10.25 2.40
C LEU A 47 -5.11 11.11 1.29
N SER A 48 -6.11 10.59 0.58
CA SER A 48 -6.87 11.36 -0.40
C SER A 48 -7.70 12.46 0.30
N PRO A 49 -7.69 13.73 -0.17
CA PRO A 49 -7.25 14.24 -1.47
C PRO A 49 -5.83 14.84 -1.48
N TRP A 50 -5.02 14.63 -0.44
CA TRP A 50 -3.73 15.28 -0.24
C TRP A 50 -2.55 14.59 -0.94
N LEU A 51 -2.84 13.59 -1.77
CA LEU A 51 -1.84 12.90 -2.57
C LEU A 51 -1.25 13.82 -3.63
N HIS A 52 0.07 13.78 -3.79
CA HIS A 52 0.74 14.45 -4.90
C HIS A 52 0.51 13.65 -6.20
N GLU A 53 0.90 14.22 -7.34
CA GLU A 53 0.67 13.60 -8.66
C GLU A 53 1.24 12.17 -8.76
N GLN A 54 2.45 11.96 -8.24
CA GLN A 54 3.10 10.66 -8.23
C GLN A 54 2.34 9.63 -7.38
N ASP A 55 1.92 10.02 -6.18
CA ASP A 55 1.19 9.12 -5.27
C ASP A 55 -0.20 8.81 -5.84
N SER A 56 -0.85 9.79 -6.48
CA SER A 56 -2.12 9.60 -7.16
C SER A 56 -2.01 8.61 -8.34
N ALA A 57 -0.90 8.68 -9.10
CA ALA A 57 -0.65 7.74 -10.19
C ALA A 57 -0.45 6.30 -9.66
N MET A 58 0.27 6.15 -8.55
CA MET A 58 0.44 4.86 -7.88
C MET A 58 -0.89 4.33 -7.33
N HIS A 59 -1.72 5.16 -6.70
CA HIS A 59 -3.04 4.76 -6.20
C HIS A 59 -3.96 4.25 -7.32
N ASN A 60 -3.89 4.89 -8.49
CA ASN A 60 -4.58 4.41 -9.69
C ASN A 60 -4.04 3.05 -10.18
N GLN A 61 -2.73 2.84 -10.11
CA GLN A 61 -2.09 1.57 -10.49
C GLN A 61 -2.51 0.43 -9.56
N ILE A 62 -2.56 0.70 -8.25
CA ILE A 62 -3.06 -0.24 -7.24
C ILE A 62 -4.52 -0.60 -7.52
N THR A 63 -5.38 0.40 -7.72
CA THR A 63 -6.82 0.20 -8.01
C THR A 63 -7.02 -0.66 -9.25
N ARG A 64 -6.31 -0.37 -10.35
CA ARG A 64 -6.38 -1.17 -11.59
C ARG A 64 -5.94 -2.62 -11.38
N GLU A 65 -4.90 -2.82 -10.58
CA GLU A 65 -4.40 -4.17 -10.30
C GLU A 65 -5.36 -4.98 -9.43
N MET A 66 -6.04 -4.33 -8.47
CA MET A 66 -7.13 -4.94 -7.71
C MET A 66 -8.30 -5.31 -8.62
N GLU A 67 -8.77 -4.40 -9.47
CA GLU A 67 -9.83 -4.65 -10.45
C GLU A 67 -9.48 -5.81 -11.38
N ARG A 68 -8.25 -5.87 -11.88
CA ARG A 68 -7.76 -6.94 -12.76
C ARG A 68 -7.81 -8.32 -12.07
N ARG A 69 -7.63 -8.36 -10.75
CA ARG A 69 -7.61 -9.59 -9.94
C ARG A 69 -8.96 -9.93 -9.32
N GLY A 70 -9.93 -9.01 -9.35
CA GLY A 70 -11.23 -9.19 -8.71
C GLY A 70 -11.18 -9.12 -7.17
N ILE A 71 -10.24 -8.32 -6.65
CA ILE A 71 -10.08 -8.02 -5.20
C ILE A 71 -10.97 -6.84 -4.84
#